data_AF-A0A1H7L8F8-F1
#
_entry.id   AF-A0A1H7L8F8-F1
#
_cell.length_a   1.000
_cell.length_b   1.000
_cell.length_c   1.000
_cell.angle_alpha   90.00
_cell.angle_beta   90.00
_cell.angle_gamma   90.00
#
_symmetry.space_group_name_H-M   'P 1'
#
loop_
_entity.id
_entity.type
_entity.pdbx_description
1 polymer ?
#
loop_
_entity_poly.entity_id
_entity_poly.type
_entity_poly.pdbx_seq_one_letter_code
_entity_poly.pdbx_strand_id
1 'polypeptide(L)'
;EYFKHQAKAHLESDYGKRIYAQRKIDVETVFGRMKGVFGMRRVHVRGNQAVHNDIGLMLMSMNLTKLILELRRKGGHPSTSSEKGKKNNEGHLKPTVFIVLFLLRTGFFPAPLFLLK
;
A
#
# COMPACT_ATOMS: atom_id res chain seq x y z
N GLU A 1 24.37 -36.84 -8.55
CA GLU A 1 23.25 -37.33 -7.72
C GLU A 1 23.53 -37.33 -6.21
N TYR A 2 24.71 -37.79 -5.74
CA TYR A 2 25.07 -37.80 -4.30
C TYR A 2 24.82 -36.48 -3.56
N PHE A 3 25.34 -35.36 -4.06
CA PHE A 3 25.16 -34.04 -3.43
C PHE A 3 23.70 -33.55 -3.40
N LYS A 4 22.89 -33.96 -4.38
CA LYS A 4 21.46 -33.61 -4.41
C LYS A 4 20.69 -34.34 -3.32
N HIS A 5 20.98 -35.63 -3.11
CA HIS A 5 20.40 -36.41 -2.03
C HIS A 5 20.80 -35.89 -0.64
N GLN A 6 22.07 -35.50 -0.47
CA GLN A 6 22.55 -34.94 0.78
C GLN A 6 21.91 -33.56 1.08
N ALA A 7 21.75 -32.71 0.06
CA ALA A 7 21.04 -31.44 0.21
C ALA A 7 19.56 -31.64 0.55
N LYS A 8 18.90 -32.60 -0.12
CA LYS A 8 17.50 -32.95 0.15
C LYS A 8 17.30 -33.47 1.57
N ALA A 9 18.18 -34.36 2.04
CA ALA A 9 18.15 -34.88 3.41
C ALA A 9 18.31 -33.76 4.45
N HIS A 10 19.20 -32.79 4.22
CA HIS A 10 19.35 -31.63 5.10
C HIS A 10 18.09 -30.74 5.12
N LEU A 11 17.45 -30.50 3.97
CA LEU A 11 16.23 -29.71 3.88
C LEU A 11 15.01 -30.41 4.50
N GLU A 12 14.94 -31.74 4.39
CA GLU A 12 13.84 -32.56 4.93
C GLU A 12 13.99 -32.84 6.44
N SER A 13 15.19 -32.65 7.00
CA SER A 13 15.42 -32.71 8.45
C SER A 13 14.58 -31.68 9.21
N ASP A 14 14.20 -31.99 10.46
CA ASP A 14 13.41 -31.06 11.28
C ASP A 14 14.17 -29.76 11.58
N TYR A 15 15.51 -29.81 11.64
CA TYR A 15 16.34 -28.61 11.75
C TYR A 15 16.32 -27.75 10.48
N GLY A 16 16.46 -28.37 9.30
CA GLY A 16 16.37 -27.68 8.01
C GLY A 16 15.00 -27.06 7.77
N LYS A 17 13.93 -27.77 8.11
CA LYS A 17 12.54 -27.27 8.06
C LYS A 17 12.34 -26.05 8.95
N ARG A 18 12.89 -26.03 10.18
CA ARG A 18 12.82 -24.89 11.10
C ARG A 18 13.50 -23.65 10.52
N ILE A 19 14.72 -23.80 10.00
CA ILE A 19 15.44 -22.69 9.34
C ILE A 19 14.66 -22.20 8.11
N TYR A 20 14.14 -23.11 7.30
CA TYR A 20 13.36 -22.76 6.12
C TYR A 20 12.05 -22.03 6.48
N ALA A 21 11.38 -22.43 7.56
CA ALA A 21 10.20 -21.74 8.07
C ALA A 21 10.55 -20.32 8.56
N GLN A 22 11.67 -20.14 9.25
CA GLN A 22 12.16 -18.83 9.65
C GLN A 22 12.42 -17.94 8.42
N ARG A 23 13.01 -18.49 7.35
CA ARG A 23 13.27 -17.74 6.12
C ARG A 23 12.02 -17.26 5.39
N LYS A 24 10.89 -17.96 5.52
CA LYS A 24 9.60 -17.48 4.98
C LYS A 24 9.09 -16.23 5.70
N ILE A 25 9.60 -15.95 6.90
CA ILE A 25 9.31 -14.75 7.69
C ILE A 25 10.31 -13.63 7.35
N ASP A 26 11.34 -13.89 6.54
CA ASP A 26 12.35 -12.90 6.17
C ASP A 26 11.73 -11.65 5.53
N VAL A 27 12.41 -10.53 5.76
CA VAL A 27 12.03 -9.18 5.31
C VAL A 27 11.83 -9.09 3.79
N GLU A 28 12.43 -9.99 3.02
CA GLU A 28 12.30 -10.07 1.56
C GLU A 28 10.85 -10.23 1.12
N THR A 29 10.06 -11.03 1.82
CA THR A 29 8.64 -11.24 1.47
C THR A 29 7.85 -9.94 1.64
N VAL A 30 8.18 -9.13 2.66
CA VAL A 30 7.53 -7.84 2.90
C VAL A 30 7.87 -6.86 1.79
N PHE A 31 9.14 -6.75 1.41
CA PHE A 31 9.58 -5.86 0.33
C PHE A 31 9.05 -6.28 -1.06
N GLY A 32 9.00 -7.58 -1.34
CA GLY A 32 8.41 -8.09 -2.57
C GLY A 32 6.92 -7.74 -2.66
N ARG A 33 6.18 -7.92 -1.56
CA ARG A 33 4.75 -7.60 -1.48
C ARG A 33 4.49 -6.09 -1.54
N MET A 34 5.33 -5.26 -0.90
CA MET A 34 5.28 -3.80 -1.04
C MET A 34 5.43 -3.37 -2.50
N LYS A 35 6.40 -3.93 -3.23
CA LYS A 35 6.64 -3.58 -4.64
C LYS A 35 5.57 -4.13 -5.58
N GLY A 36 5.13 -5.37 -5.37
CA GLY A 36 4.23 -6.08 -6.27
C GLY A 36 2.74 -5.80 -6.06
N VAL A 37 2.28 -5.77 -4.81
CA VAL A 37 0.86 -5.59 -4.47
C VAL A 37 0.54 -4.12 -4.24
N PHE A 38 1.37 -3.43 -3.46
CA PHE A 38 1.14 -2.04 -3.10
C PHE A 38 1.80 -1.04 -4.05
N GLY A 39 2.62 -1.51 -5.01
CA GLY A 39 3.30 -0.65 -5.98
C GLY A 39 4.32 0.31 -5.38
N MET A 40 4.68 0.15 -4.10
CA MET A 40 5.55 1.07 -3.39
C MET A 40 7.01 0.83 -3.80
N ARG A 41 7.48 1.65 -4.74
CA ARG A 41 8.85 1.64 -5.26
C ARG A 41 9.70 2.79 -4.74
N ARG A 42 9.07 3.89 -4.36
CA ARG A 42 9.70 5.10 -3.81
C ARG A 42 8.75 5.79 -2.85
N VAL A 43 9.31 6.48 -1.86
CA VAL A 43 8.59 7.44 -1.01
C VAL A 43 8.56 8.79 -1.72
N HIS A 44 7.42 9.49 -1.72
CA HIS A 44 7.31 10.83 -2.33
C HIS A 44 7.58 11.95 -1.32
N VAL A 45 7.57 11.63 -0.02
CA VAL A 45 7.86 12.55 1.07
C VAL A 45 9.36 12.70 1.31
N ARG A 46 9.78 13.85 1.85
CA ARG A 46 11.16 14.13 2.24
C ARG A 46 11.26 14.41 3.73
N GLY A 47 12.41 14.05 4.33
CA GLY A 47 12.68 14.18 5.76
C GLY A 47 12.43 12.88 6.53
N ASN A 48 13.30 12.58 7.51
CA ASN A 48 13.33 11.29 8.21
C ASN A 48 11.99 10.91 8.85
N GLN A 49 11.33 11.86 9.52
CA GLN A 49 10.06 11.59 10.19
C GLN A 49 8.93 11.27 9.19
N ALA A 50 8.85 12.01 8.09
CA ALA A 50 7.82 11.80 7.08
C ALA A 50 8.01 10.44 6.39
N VAL A 51 9.26 10.09 6.05
CA VAL A 51 9.60 8.79 5.46
C VAL A 51 9.29 7.64 6.43
N HIS A 52 9.60 7.80 7.72
CA HIS A 52 9.27 6.81 8.75
C HIS A 52 7.76 6.57 8.83
N ASN A 53 6.96 7.64 8.86
CA ASN A 53 5.50 7.55 8.91
C ASN A 53 4.93 6.89 7.65
N ASP A 54 5.41 7.25 6.45
CA ASP A 54 4.94 6.70 5.18
C ASP A 54 5.19 5.18 5.10
N ILE A 55 6.39 4.73 5.46
CA ILE A 55 6.74 3.31 5.55
C ILE A 55 5.91 2.62 6.64
N GLY A 56 5.72 3.27 7.80
CA GLY A 56 4.91 2.75 8.90
C GLY A 56 3.45 2.49 8.50
N LEU A 57 2.84 3.44 7.80
CA LEU A 57 1.48 3.30 7.27
C LEU A 57 1.38 2.15 6.26
N MET A 58 2.36 2.02 5.38
CA MET A 58 2.44 0.91 4.44
C MET A 58 2.50 -0.44 5.19
N LEU A 59 3.37 -0.56 6.20
CA LEU A 59 3.48 -1.75 7.03
C LEU A 59 2.19 -2.07 7.79
N MET A 60 1.51 -1.05 8.35
CA MET A 60 0.20 -1.23 8.99
C MET A 60 -0.85 -1.74 8.01
N SER A 61 -0.94 -1.18 6.80
CA SER A 61 -1.87 -1.66 5.78
C SER A 61 -1.62 -3.12 5.40
N MET A 62 -0.35 -3.54 5.30
CA MET A 62 0.03 -4.92 5.07
C MET A 62 -0.37 -5.85 6.21
N ASN A 63 -0.27 -5.40 7.46
CA ASN A 63 -0.73 -6.16 8.62
C ASN A 63 -2.26 -6.26 8.66
N LEU A 64 -2.98 -5.18 8.33
CA LEU A 64 -4.44 -5.18 8.23
C LEU A 64 -4.95 -6.14 7.15
N THR A 65 -4.30 -6.20 5.99
CA THR A 65 -4.67 -7.20 4.96
C THR A 65 -4.51 -8.64 5.44
N LYS A 66 -3.46 -8.94 6.22
CA LYS A 66 -3.30 -10.28 6.83
C LYS A 66 -4.40 -10.55 7.86
N LEU A 67 -4.71 -9.58 8.70
CA LEU A 67 -5.77 -9.70 9.70
C LEU A 67 -7.14 -9.98 9.05
N ILE A 68 -7.50 -9.23 7.99
CA ILE A 68 -8.77 -9.42 7.27
C ILE A 68 -8.83 -10.83 6.63
N LEU A 69 -7.73 -11.30 6.06
CA LEU A 69 -7.66 -12.65 5.50
C LEU A 69 -7.90 -13.71 6.58
N GLU A 70 -7.28 -13.58 7.75
CA GLU A 70 -7.48 -14.50 8.88
C GLU A 70 -8.91 -14.44 9.44
N LEU A 71 -9.51 -13.24 9.55
CA LEU A 71 -10.90 -13.08 9.95
C LEU A 71 -11.86 -13.78 8.97
N ARG A 72 -11.64 -13.59 7.66
CA ARG A 72 -12.41 -14.27 6.62
C ARG A 72 -12.29 -15.79 6.71
N ARG A 73 -11.09 -16.32 7.00
CA ARG A 73 -10.87 -17.76 7.19
C ARG A 73 -11.63 -18.31 8.40
N LYS A 74 -11.75 -17.53 9.47
CA LYS A 74 -12.48 -17.92 10.69
C LYS A 74 -14.01 -17.72 10.59
N GLY A 75 -14.54 -17.33 9.43
CA GLY A 75 -15.98 -17.07 9.24
C GLY A 75 -16.47 -15.76 9.87
N GLY A 76 -15.56 -14.94 10.42
CA GLY A 76 -15.88 -13.61 10.91
C GLY A 76 -15.99 -12.66 9.72
N HIS A 77 -17.21 -12.26 9.37
CA HIS A 77 -17.41 -11.15 8.43
C HIS A 77 -16.77 -9.90 9.05
N PRO A 78 -15.71 -9.31 8.46
CA PRO A 78 -15.20 -8.06 8.97
C PRO A 78 -16.31 -7.03 8.79
N SER A 79 -16.91 -6.56 9.88
CA SER A 79 -17.70 -5.33 9.85
C SER A 79 -16.70 -4.20 9.62
N THR A 80 -16.26 -4.05 8.38
CA THR A 80 -15.66 -2.81 7.93
C THR A 80 -16.75 -1.76 8.14
N SER A 81 -16.61 -0.93 9.16
CA SER A 81 -17.05 0.46 9.13
C SER A 81 -16.22 1.22 8.07
N SER A 82 -16.13 0.66 6.86
CA SER A 82 -16.01 1.44 5.65
C SER A 82 -17.40 2.02 5.51
N GLU A 83 -17.52 3.34 5.64
CA GLU A 83 -18.71 4.04 5.18
C GLU A 83 -19.14 3.40 3.87
N LYS A 84 -20.34 2.80 3.86
CA LYS A 84 -21.03 2.54 2.61
C LYS A 84 -21.27 3.93 2.03
N GLY A 85 -20.32 4.39 1.21
CA GLY A 85 -20.55 5.45 0.24
C GLY A 85 -21.76 5.01 -0.54
N LYS A 86 -22.91 5.54 -0.14
CA LYS A 86 -24.18 5.38 -0.82
C LYS A 86 -23.90 5.81 -2.25
N LYS A 87 -24.12 4.92 -3.23
CA LYS A 87 -24.21 5.38 -4.62
C LYS A 87 -25.54 6.13 -4.70
N ASN A 88 -25.56 7.38 -4.27
CA ASN A 88 -26.68 8.26 -4.60
C ASN A 88 -26.55 8.59 -6.08
N ASN A 89 -27.55 8.11 -6.82
CA ASN A 89 -27.80 8.35 -8.23
C ASN A 89 -27.23 9.68 -8.70
N GLU A 90 -26.45 9.62 -9.77
CA GLU A 90 -25.84 10.71 -10.53
C GLU A 90 -26.63 12.02 -10.39
N GLY A 91 -26.25 12.80 -9.38
CA GLY A 91 -26.80 14.11 -9.13
C GLY A 91 -26.21 15.04 -10.15
N HIS A 92 -27.02 15.42 -11.15
CA HIS A 92 -26.72 16.49 -12.09
C HIS A 92 -26.04 17.65 -11.34
N LEU A 93 -24.74 17.85 -11.58
CA LEU A 93 -24.00 18.95 -10.97
C LEU A 93 -24.74 20.25 -11.31
N LYS A 94 -25.19 20.97 -10.28
CA LYS A 94 -25.86 22.25 -10.49
C LYS A 94 -24.87 23.20 -11.18
N PRO A 95 -25.28 23.97 -12.20
CA PRO A 95 -24.39 24.81 -13.00
C PRO A 95 -23.56 25.78 -12.15
N THR A 96 -24.06 26.16 -10.97
CA THR A 96 -23.35 26.95 -9.96
C THR A 96 -22.01 26.32 -9.52
N VAL A 97 -21.95 25.00 -9.34
CA VAL A 97 -20.70 24.31 -8.95
C VAL A 97 -19.69 24.32 -10.11
N PHE A 98 -20.18 24.20 -11.34
CA PHE A 98 -19.34 24.29 -12.55
C PHE A 98 -18.79 25.70 -12.77
N ILE A 99 -19.60 26.74 -12.52
CA ILE A 99 -19.18 28.15 -12.63
C ILE A 99 -18.13 28.49 -11.57
N VAL A 100 -18.29 28.05 -10.32
CA VAL A 100 -17.30 28.25 -9.25
C VAL A 100 -15.98 27.55 -9.60
N LEU A 101 -16.02 26.33 -10.13
CA LEU A 101 -14.83 25.60 -10.56
C LEU A 101 -14.14 26.27 -11.76
N PHE A 102 -14.92 26.80 -12.71
CA PHE A 102 -14.41 27.53 -13.87
C PHE A 102 -13.71 28.83 -13.44
N LEU A 103 -14.30 29.60 -12.51
CA LEU A 103 -13.71 30.85 -12.00
C LEU A 103 -12.47 30.60 -11.12
N LEU A 104 -12.42 29.50 -10.34
CA LEU A 104 -11.21 29.12 -9.61
C LEU A 104 -10.07 28.68 -10.55
N ARG A 105 -10.41 28.08 -11.70
CA ARG A 105 -9.44 27.60 -12.70
C ARG A 105 -8.85 28.75 -13.53
N THR A 106 -9.63 29.80 -13.79
CA THR A 106 -9.20 30.98 -14.56
C THR A 106 -8.67 32.12 -13.69
N GLY A 107 -8.91 32.09 -12.37
CA GLY A 107 -8.47 33.11 -11.42
C GLY A 107 -7.05 32.94 -10.86
N PHE A 108 -6.30 31.89 -11.24
CA PHE A 108 -4.93 31.67 -10.76
C PHE A 108 -3.92 31.81 -11.91
N PHE A 109 -3.34 33.00 -12.02
CA PHE A 109 -2.23 33.49 -12.87
C PHE A 109 -2.52 34.04 -14.29
N PRO A 110 -2.24 35.34 -14.49
CA PRO A 110 -1.29 35.79 -15.49
C PRO A 110 0.07 36.15 -14.83
N ALA A 111 1.13 35.98 -15.61
CA ALA A 111 2.54 35.88 -15.23
C ALA A 111 3.12 37.01 -14.34
N PRO A 112 4.19 36.74 -13.57
CA PRO A 112 4.98 37.80 -12.98
C PRO A 112 5.78 38.49 -14.10
N LEU A 113 5.48 39.78 -14.32
CA LEU A 113 6.39 40.71 -14.98
C LEU A 113 7.67 40.83 -14.12
N PHE A 114 8.68 40.03 -14.44
CA PHE A 114 10.06 40.28 -14.01
C PHE A 114 10.97 40.10 -15.22
N LEU A 115 11.08 41.16 -16.02
CA LEU A 115 12.21 41.40 -16.94
C LEU A 115 12.15 42.88 -17.37
N LEU A 116 12.57 43.79 -16.48
CA LEU A 116 13.24 45.01 -16.91
C LEU A 116 14.05 45.63 -15.75
N LYS A 117 15.34 45.81 -16.07
CA LYS A 117 16.40 46.58 -15.39
C LYS A 117 17.26 45.83 -14.38
#